data_AF-A0A926CT62-F1
#
_entry.id   AF-A0A926CT62-F1
#
_cell.length_a   1.000
_cell.length_b   1.000
_cell.length_c   1.000
_cell.angle_alpha   90.00
_cell.angle_beta   90.00
_cell.angle_gamma   90.00
#
_symmetry.space_group_name_H-M   'P 1'
#
loop_
_entity.id
_entity.type
_entity.pdbx_description
1 polymer ?
#
loop_
_entity_poly.entity_id
_entity_poly.type
_entity_poly.pdbx_seq_one_letter_code
_entity_poly.pdbx_strand_id
1 'polypeptide(L)'
;MKSFNYYDLLELFAQPETGCAICARLKVETERYLTALLYEYSVDFATHQNFRAARGLCNVHAWQMIHTREGLINVAVLYEAAVDEALTLLSQMTAPTPRNRLGRMFGSGEGEALAAKLTADQPCLCCQMVSQAEQRYFEALVDGLSDPRFVEAWQQSDGLCLPHLIGVVRAIKDPARLTVIVNRQKVIWTKMKAELGLYILRYGASGNDEAMGD
;
A
#
# COMPACT_ATOMS: atom_id res chain seq x y z
N MET A 1 -24.92 6.76 12.12
CA MET A 1 -23.73 7.36 12.78
C MET A 1 -22.60 7.33 11.78
N LYS A 2 -21.81 8.40 11.63
CA LYS A 2 -20.67 8.42 10.70
C LYS A 2 -19.48 7.66 11.31
N SER A 3 -18.67 7.01 10.47
CA SER A 3 -17.49 6.24 10.91
C SER A 3 -16.32 7.16 11.31
N PHE A 4 -15.34 6.64 12.04
CA PHE A 4 -14.11 7.39 12.34
C PHE A 4 -13.38 7.80 11.05
N ASN A 5 -13.27 6.89 10.08
CA ASN A 5 -12.63 7.16 8.78
C ASN A 5 -13.31 8.30 8.00
N TYR A 6 -14.61 8.52 8.19
CA TYR A 6 -15.32 9.66 7.61
C TYR A 6 -14.81 10.99 8.19
N TYR A 7 -14.66 11.06 9.52
CA TYR A 7 -14.16 12.27 10.17
C TYR A 7 -12.68 12.51 9.84
N ASP A 8 -11.87 11.45 9.79
CA ASP A 8 -10.47 11.53 9.36
C ASP A 8 -10.34 12.14 7.95
N LEU A 9 -11.14 11.65 6.98
CA LEU A 9 -11.13 12.21 5.62
C LEU A 9 -11.65 13.65 5.58
N LEU A 10 -12.70 13.97 6.33
CA LEU A 10 -13.26 15.31 6.40
C LEU A 10 -12.22 16.32 6.91
N GLU A 11 -11.47 15.95 7.94
CA GLU A 11 -10.39 16.76 8.50
C GLU A 11 -9.26 16.94 7.49
N LEU A 12 -8.79 15.86 6.87
CA LEU A 12 -7.69 15.91 5.90
C LEU A 12 -8.05 16.69 4.62
N PHE A 13 -9.31 16.65 4.17
CA PHE A 13 -9.74 17.47 3.05
C PHE A 13 -9.76 18.96 3.36
N ALA A 14 -9.92 19.35 4.62
CA ALA A 14 -9.88 20.75 5.05
C ALA A 14 -8.44 21.27 5.25
N GLN A 15 -7.43 20.39 5.26
CA GLN A 15 -6.03 20.76 5.44
C GLN A 15 -5.36 21.07 4.09
N PRO A 16 -4.75 22.25 3.93
CA PRO A 16 -4.02 22.60 2.71
C PRO A 16 -2.78 21.71 2.55
N GLU A 17 -2.37 21.47 1.30
CA GLU A 17 -1.12 20.76 0.94
C GLU A 17 -1.02 19.32 1.46
N THR A 18 -2.16 18.72 1.84
CA THR A 18 -2.25 17.30 2.24
C THR A 18 -1.93 16.37 1.07
N GLY A 19 -2.15 16.82 -0.17
CA GLY A 19 -2.21 15.94 -1.32
C GLY A 19 -3.41 14.99 -1.20
N CYS A 20 -3.18 13.70 -1.47
CA CYS A 20 -4.25 12.72 -1.34
C CYS A 20 -4.50 12.35 0.14
N ALA A 21 -5.68 12.70 0.67
CA ALA A 21 -6.07 12.39 2.05
C ALA A 21 -5.94 10.89 2.40
N ILE A 22 -6.28 10.00 1.48
CA ILE A 22 -6.12 8.55 1.70
C ILE A 22 -4.64 8.16 1.78
N CYS A 23 -3.77 8.70 0.91
CA CYS A 23 -2.31 8.49 1.01
C CYS A 23 -1.77 8.97 2.36
N ALA A 24 -2.13 10.20 2.75
CA ALA A 24 -1.67 10.81 3.99
C ALA A 24 -2.02 9.93 5.19
N ARG A 25 -3.25 9.40 5.20
CA ARG A 25 -3.72 8.57 6.29
C ARG A 25 -3.10 7.18 6.32
N LEU A 26 -3.00 6.52 5.17
CA LEU A 26 -2.37 5.20 5.06
C LEU A 26 -0.90 5.24 5.44
N LYS A 27 -0.18 6.34 5.16
CA LYS A 27 1.20 6.51 5.58
C LYS A 27 1.32 6.45 7.11
N VAL A 28 0.48 7.20 7.82
CA VAL A 28 0.46 7.22 9.29
C VAL A 28 0.04 5.85 9.86
N GLU A 29 -0.99 5.22 9.28
CA GLU A 29 -1.41 3.88 9.71
C GLU A 29 -0.32 2.82 9.48
N THR A 30 0.38 2.90 8.34
CA THR A 30 1.52 2.02 8.02
C THR A 30 2.64 2.17 9.03
N GLU A 31 3.06 3.40 9.31
CA GLU A 31 4.12 3.67 10.30
C GLU A 31 3.72 3.14 11.69
N ARG A 32 2.50 3.43 12.15
CA ARG A 32 1.98 2.93 13.43
C ARG A 32 1.91 1.42 13.48
N TYR A 33 1.47 0.77 12.40
CA TYR A 33 1.36 -0.68 12.33
C TYR A 33 2.73 -1.35 12.35
N LEU A 34 3.71 -0.83 11.60
CA LEU A 34 5.07 -1.37 11.62
C LEU A 34 5.70 -1.23 13.01
N THR A 35 5.51 -0.08 13.67
CA THR A 35 5.96 0.11 15.05
C THR A 35 5.26 -0.87 16.01
N ALA A 36 3.94 -1.01 15.92
CA ALA A 36 3.19 -1.96 16.75
C ALA A 36 3.66 -3.41 16.53
N LEU A 37 3.89 -3.82 15.27
CA LEU A 37 4.38 -5.13 14.91
C LEU A 37 5.71 -5.46 15.60
N LEU A 38 6.60 -4.48 15.75
CA LEU A 38 7.87 -4.68 16.47
C LEU A 38 7.68 -4.95 17.97
N TYR A 39 6.62 -4.42 18.59
CA TYR A 39 6.33 -4.66 20.01
C TYR A 39 5.50 -5.93 20.21
N GLU A 40 4.46 -6.12 19.40
CA GLU A 40 3.52 -7.24 19.47
C GLU A 40 4.18 -8.58 19.12
N TYR A 41 5.16 -8.58 18.22
CA TYR A 41 5.88 -9.80 17.85
C TYR A 41 6.53 -10.49 19.05
N SER A 42 7.02 -9.74 20.03
CA SER A 42 7.69 -10.33 21.20
C SER A 42 6.79 -11.20 22.09
N VAL A 43 5.45 -11.11 21.93
CA VAL A 43 4.47 -11.73 22.83
C VAL A 43 3.40 -12.58 22.15
N ASP A 44 3.15 -12.42 20.84
CA ASP A 44 2.03 -13.10 20.16
C ASP A 44 2.44 -14.21 19.17
N PHE A 45 2.05 -15.45 19.50
CA PHE A 45 2.26 -16.64 18.67
C PHE A 45 1.57 -16.55 17.29
N ALA A 46 0.43 -15.88 17.19
CA ALA A 46 -0.28 -15.75 15.91
C ALA A 46 0.50 -14.83 14.94
N THR A 47 1.04 -13.72 15.45
CA THR A 47 1.89 -12.81 14.69
C THR A 47 3.14 -13.52 14.16
N HIS A 48 3.80 -14.37 14.95
CA HIS A 48 4.93 -15.18 14.50
C HIS A 48 4.58 -16.11 13.32
N GLN A 49 3.48 -16.85 13.43
CA GLN A 49 3.04 -17.76 12.35
C GLN A 49 2.71 -16.99 11.08
N ASN A 50 1.98 -15.87 11.20
CA ASN A 50 1.60 -15.07 10.06
C ASN A 50 2.83 -14.48 9.36
N PHE A 51 3.83 -14.02 10.12
CA PHE A 51 5.07 -13.47 9.56
C PHE A 51 5.86 -14.53 8.78
N ARG A 52 5.95 -15.76 9.29
CA ARG A 52 6.58 -16.90 8.58
C ARG A 52 5.82 -17.27 7.30
N ALA A 53 4.50 -17.38 7.37
CA ALA A 53 3.64 -17.68 6.21
C ALA A 53 3.74 -16.59 5.12
N ALA A 54 3.93 -15.33 5.53
CA ALA A 54 4.17 -14.21 4.62
C ALA A 54 5.61 -14.15 4.06
N ARG A 55 6.52 -15.02 4.53
CA ARG A 55 7.97 -14.98 4.26
C ARG A 55 8.60 -13.63 4.63
N GLY A 56 8.09 -13.01 5.69
CA GLY A 56 8.47 -11.69 6.16
C GLY A 56 7.67 -10.55 5.55
N LEU A 57 8.24 -9.33 5.57
CA LEU A 57 7.64 -8.18 4.90
C LEU A 57 8.06 -8.12 3.43
N CYS A 58 7.22 -7.50 2.60
CA CYS A 58 7.65 -7.18 1.23
C CYS A 58 8.78 -6.14 1.28
N ASN A 59 9.56 -6.04 0.19
CA ASN A 59 10.69 -5.11 0.10
C ASN A 59 10.33 -3.68 0.56
N VAL A 60 9.19 -3.15 0.13
CA VAL A 60 8.74 -1.79 0.50
C VAL A 60 8.56 -1.63 2.01
N HIS A 61 7.81 -2.53 2.64
CA HIS A 61 7.51 -2.44 4.08
C HIS A 61 8.69 -2.86 4.96
N ALA A 62 9.56 -3.75 4.45
CA ALA A 62 10.84 -4.08 5.07
C ALA A 62 11.72 -2.84 5.19
N TRP A 63 11.87 -2.08 4.09
CA TRP A 63 12.63 -0.83 4.09
C TRP A 63 12.00 0.21 5.01
N GLN A 64 10.68 0.39 5.00
CA GLN A 64 10.03 1.33 5.92
C GLN A 64 10.27 0.95 7.39
N MET A 65 10.19 -0.34 7.72
CA MET A 65 10.41 -0.83 9.08
C MET A 65 11.82 -0.52 9.58
N ILE A 66 12.88 -0.73 8.79
CA ILE A 66 14.25 -0.43 9.26
C ILE A 66 14.52 1.07 9.41
N HIS A 67 13.75 1.92 8.73
CA HIS A 67 13.90 3.37 8.81
C HIS A 67 13.29 3.98 10.08
N THR A 68 12.49 3.23 10.85
CA THR A 68 11.98 3.72 12.15
C THR A 68 13.09 3.87 13.19
N ARG A 69 14.26 3.22 12.99
CA ARG A 69 15.46 3.22 13.87
C ARG A 69 15.24 2.73 15.31
N GLU A 70 14.02 2.34 15.66
CA GLU A 70 13.63 1.76 16.94
C GLU A 70 13.40 0.26 16.78
N GLY A 71 13.64 -0.52 17.85
CA GLY A 71 13.32 -1.95 17.84
C GLY A 71 14.14 -2.80 16.85
N LEU A 72 15.35 -2.38 16.46
CA LEU A 72 16.19 -3.11 15.50
C LEU A 72 16.50 -4.56 15.93
N ILE A 73 16.56 -4.82 17.24
CA ILE A 73 16.66 -6.20 17.75
C ILE A 73 15.41 -7.00 17.39
N ASN A 74 14.21 -6.43 17.54
CA ASN A 74 12.96 -7.10 17.19
C ASN A 74 12.84 -7.30 15.67
N VAL A 75 13.38 -6.37 14.86
CA VAL A 75 13.54 -6.58 13.42
C VAL A 75 14.42 -7.80 13.15
N ALA A 76 15.57 -7.93 13.84
CA ALA A 76 16.44 -9.09 13.66
C ALA A 76 15.74 -10.41 14.03
N VAL A 77 15.02 -10.47 15.16
CA VAL A 77 14.28 -11.68 15.57
C VAL A 77 13.13 -12.01 14.60
N LEU A 78 12.46 -10.99 14.04
CA LEU A 78 11.45 -11.17 12.98
C LEU A 78 12.06 -11.83 11.74
N TYR A 79 13.17 -11.27 11.25
CA TYR A 79 13.80 -11.75 10.04
C TYR A 79 14.55 -13.08 10.23
N GLU A 80 15.08 -13.35 11.41
CA GLU A 80 15.60 -14.67 11.76
C GLU A 80 14.51 -15.73 11.57
N ALA A 81 13.30 -15.52 12.10
CA ALA A 81 12.21 -16.46 11.93
C ALA A 81 11.77 -16.66 10.47
N ALA A 82 11.83 -15.62 9.63
CA ALA A 82 11.53 -15.73 8.20
C ALA A 82 12.64 -16.46 7.43
N VAL A 83 13.90 -16.22 7.78
CA VAL A 83 15.07 -16.90 7.19
C VAL A 83 15.09 -18.37 7.59
N ASP A 84 14.83 -18.68 8.86
CA ASP A 84 14.74 -20.06 9.37
C ASP A 84 13.65 -20.85 8.66
N GLU A 85 12.49 -20.23 8.40
CA GLU A 85 11.42 -20.85 7.61
C GLU A 85 11.91 -21.16 6.19
N ALA A 86 12.56 -20.21 5.51
CA ALA A 86 13.10 -20.42 4.17
C ALA A 86 14.18 -21.52 4.16
N LEU A 87 15.10 -21.53 5.12
CA LEU A 87 16.14 -22.56 5.27
C LEU A 87 15.52 -23.94 5.54
N THR A 88 14.47 -24.00 6.36
CA THR A 88 13.73 -25.23 6.62
C THR A 88 13.13 -25.78 5.33
N LEU A 89 12.48 -24.93 4.52
CA LEU A 89 11.93 -25.34 3.22
C LEU A 89 13.01 -25.76 2.21
N LEU A 90 14.14 -25.07 2.18
CA LEU A 90 15.28 -25.41 1.33
C LEU A 90 15.93 -26.74 1.73
N SER A 91 16.06 -27.02 3.04
CA SER A 91 16.64 -28.27 3.54
C SER A 91 15.78 -29.51 3.23
N GLN A 92 14.50 -29.33 2.96
CA GLN A 92 13.61 -30.40 2.52
C GLN A 92 13.84 -30.81 1.06
N MET A 93 14.71 -30.13 0.32
CA MET A 93 15.14 -30.58 -1.01
C MET A 93 15.99 -31.83 -0.88
N THR A 94 15.43 -32.96 -1.31
CA THR A 94 16.19 -34.20 -1.49
C THR A 94 16.99 -34.16 -2.79
N ALA A 95 18.03 -35.00 -2.88
CA ALA A 95 18.84 -35.14 -4.08
C ALA A 95 17.99 -35.36 -5.35
N PRO A 96 18.41 -34.82 -6.51
CA PRO A 96 17.64 -34.86 -7.75
C PRO A 96 17.33 -36.31 -8.13
N THR A 97 16.05 -36.58 -8.41
CA THR A 97 15.65 -37.90 -8.89
C THR A 97 15.99 -38.04 -10.37
N PRO A 98 16.63 -39.14 -10.82
CA PRO A 98 16.93 -39.31 -12.24
C PRO A 98 15.63 -39.37 -13.05
N ARG A 99 15.37 -38.32 -13.83
CA ARG A 99 14.17 -38.21 -14.69
C ARG A 99 14.42 -38.85 -16.06
N ASN A 100 13.54 -39.76 -16.46
CA ASN A 100 13.51 -40.33 -17.82
C ASN A 100 13.14 -39.25 -18.86
N ARG A 101 13.48 -39.47 -20.14
CA ARG A 101 13.26 -38.49 -21.24
C ARG A 101 11.81 -37.98 -21.35
N LEU A 102 10.80 -38.84 -21.12
CA LEU A 102 9.40 -38.42 -21.09
C LEU A 102 9.08 -37.49 -19.91
N GLY A 103 9.69 -37.72 -18.73
CA GLY A 103 9.50 -36.89 -17.54
C GLY A 103 10.07 -35.48 -17.66
N ARG A 104 11.00 -35.23 -18.60
CA ARG A 104 11.46 -33.87 -18.97
C ARG A 104 10.48 -33.10 -19.83
N MET A 105 9.61 -33.78 -20.57
CA MET A 105 8.72 -33.14 -21.56
C MET A 105 7.35 -32.78 -20.96
N PHE A 106 6.93 -33.45 -19.87
CA PHE A 106 5.61 -33.30 -19.26
C PHE A 106 5.61 -32.93 -17.77
N GLY A 107 6.78 -32.84 -17.12
CA GLY A 107 6.88 -32.55 -15.69
C GLY A 107 7.23 -31.09 -15.41
N SER A 108 6.50 -30.45 -14.48
CA SER A 108 7.01 -29.24 -13.82
C SER A 108 8.37 -29.56 -13.18
N GLY A 109 9.33 -28.64 -13.32
CA GLY A 109 10.68 -28.82 -12.79
C GLY A 109 10.65 -28.99 -11.27
N GLU A 110 11.61 -29.72 -10.70
CA GLU A 110 11.84 -29.70 -9.24
C GLU A 110 12.00 -28.25 -8.72
N GLY A 111 12.55 -27.36 -9.56
CA GLY A 111 12.63 -25.93 -9.30
C GLY A 111 11.27 -25.22 -9.20
N GLU A 112 10.26 -25.60 -10.00
CA GLU A 112 8.91 -24.99 -9.92
C GLU A 112 8.21 -25.42 -8.62
N ALA A 113 8.35 -26.69 -8.25
CA ALA A 113 7.82 -27.20 -6.99
C ALA A 113 8.48 -26.51 -5.77
N LEU A 114 9.78 -26.26 -5.84
CA LEU A 114 10.48 -25.50 -4.81
C LEU A 114 10.04 -24.03 -4.78
N ALA A 115 9.95 -23.38 -5.94
CA ALA A 115 9.50 -22.00 -6.06
C ALA A 115 8.10 -21.83 -5.46
N ALA A 116 7.19 -22.76 -5.72
CA ALA A 116 5.86 -22.77 -5.11
C ALA A 116 5.90 -22.86 -3.57
N LYS A 117 6.81 -23.66 -3.00
CA LYS A 117 6.98 -23.75 -1.53
C LYS A 117 7.60 -22.49 -0.92
N LEU A 118 8.58 -21.89 -1.61
CA LEU A 118 9.27 -20.68 -1.16
C LEU A 118 8.41 -19.43 -1.32
N THR A 119 7.46 -19.44 -2.26
CA THR A 119 6.49 -18.36 -2.42
C THR A 119 5.69 -18.20 -1.14
N ALA A 120 5.43 -16.94 -0.76
CA ALA A 120 4.64 -16.64 0.42
C ALA A 120 3.21 -17.14 0.26
N ASP A 121 2.67 -17.72 1.33
CA ASP A 121 1.29 -18.24 1.37
C ASP A 121 0.26 -17.11 1.43
N GLN A 122 0.70 -15.92 1.86
CA GLN A 122 -0.14 -14.73 2.00
C GLN A 122 0.66 -13.45 1.72
N PRO A 123 -0.02 -12.32 1.43
CA PRO A 123 0.62 -11.02 1.36
C PRO A 123 1.33 -10.67 2.67
N CYS A 124 2.27 -9.73 2.59
CA CYS A 124 2.90 -9.23 3.79
C CYS A 124 1.87 -8.63 4.76
N LEU A 125 2.08 -8.80 6.06
CA LEU A 125 1.14 -8.35 7.10
C LEU A 125 0.77 -6.87 6.95
N CYS A 126 1.76 -6.03 6.65
CA CYS A 126 1.53 -4.60 6.42
C CYS A 126 0.77 -4.34 5.12
N CYS A 127 1.04 -5.08 4.05
CA CYS A 127 0.32 -5.01 2.78
C CYS A 127 -1.17 -5.33 2.97
N GLN A 128 -1.45 -6.37 3.77
CA GLN A 128 -2.79 -6.78 4.12
C GLN A 128 -3.51 -5.70 4.94
N MET A 129 -2.84 -5.14 5.95
CA MET A 129 -3.37 -4.05 6.77
C MET A 129 -3.69 -2.82 5.92
N VAL A 130 -2.75 -2.38 5.08
CA VAL A 130 -2.94 -1.23 4.15
C VAL A 130 -4.13 -1.46 3.24
N SER A 131 -4.25 -2.65 2.63
CA SER A 131 -5.37 -2.97 1.74
C SER A 131 -6.71 -2.93 2.47
N GLN A 132 -6.78 -3.41 3.71
CA GLN A 132 -7.99 -3.33 4.52
C GLN A 132 -8.32 -1.88 4.91
N ALA A 133 -7.31 -1.08 5.26
CA ALA A 133 -7.48 0.33 5.56
C ALA A 133 -7.99 1.11 4.35
N GLU A 134 -7.42 0.87 3.17
CA GLU A 134 -7.88 1.45 1.90
C GLU A 134 -9.39 1.23 1.69
N GLN A 135 -9.86 -0.02 1.84
CA GLN A 135 -11.27 -0.32 1.65
C GLN A 135 -12.16 0.47 2.61
N ARG A 136 -11.76 0.58 3.88
CA ARG A 136 -12.50 1.37 4.88
C ARG A 136 -12.56 2.86 4.52
N TYR A 137 -11.49 3.42 3.94
CA TYR A 137 -11.48 4.80 3.46
C TYR A 137 -12.29 4.99 2.17
N PHE A 138 -12.33 3.99 1.29
CA PHE A 138 -13.18 4.04 0.10
C PHE A 138 -14.66 4.05 0.49
N GLU A 139 -15.06 3.19 1.42
CA GLU A 139 -16.42 3.19 1.98
C GLU A 139 -16.76 4.52 2.64
N ALA A 140 -15.85 5.05 3.48
CA ALA A 140 -16.06 6.34 4.15
C ALA A 140 -16.20 7.51 3.17
N LEU A 141 -15.40 7.52 2.09
CA LEU A 141 -15.51 8.52 1.02
C LEU A 141 -16.88 8.46 0.34
N VAL A 142 -17.33 7.25 0.01
CA VAL A 142 -18.63 7.01 -0.65
C VAL A 142 -19.79 7.41 0.26
N ASP A 143 -19.73 7.06 1.55
CA ASP A 143 -20.72 7.47 2.55
C ASP A 143 -20.70 8.97 2.83
N GLY A 144 -19.56 9.62 2.61
CA GLY A 144 -19.41 11.06 2.74
C GLY A 144 -20.12 11.85 1.66
N LEU A 145 -20.38 11.27 0.48
CA LEU A 145 -21.06 11.95 -0.63
C LEU A 145 -22.48 12.44 -0.29
N SER A 146 -23.12 11.87 0.73
CA SER A 146 -24.45 12.29 1.17
C SER A 146 -24.43 13.49 2.13
N ASP A 147 -23.25 13.92 2.62
CA ASP A 147 -23.10 15.07 3.51
C ASP A 147 -22.54 16.26 2.71
N PRO A 148 -23.30 17.37 2.56
CA PRO A 148 -22.84 18.56 1.86
C PRO A 148 -21.51 19.12 2.37
N ARG A 149 -21.24 19.02 3.68
CA ARG A 149 -20.00 19.55 4.28
C ARG A 149 -18.78 18.75 3.83
N PHE A 150 -18.91 17.43 3.76
CA PHE A 150 -17.86 16.55 3.26
C PHE A 150 -17.56 16.81 1.79
N VAL A 151 -18.63 16.97 1.02
CA VAL A 151 -18.58 17.30 -0.38
C VAL A 151 -17.86 18.64 -0.63
N GLU A 152 -18.17 19.66 0.16
CA GLU A 152 -17.54 20.97 0.08
C GLU A 152 -16.05 20.92 0.44
N ALA A 153 -15.70 20.25 1.54
CA ALA A 153 -14.32 20.05 1.94
C ALA A 153 -13.51 19.32 0.85
N TRP A 154 -14.05 18.21 0.31
CA TRP A 154 -13.37 17.46 -0.74
C TRP A 154 -13.14 18.31 -2.01
N GLN A 155 -14.10 19.15 -2.39
CA GLN A 155 -13.97 20.03 -3.55
C GLN A 155 -12.87 21.10 -3.40
N GLN A 156 -12.54 21.49 -2.17
CA GLN A 156 -11.48 22.45 -1.87
C GLN A 156 -10.10 21.79 -1.68
N SER A 157 -10.07 20.47 -1.52
CA SER A 157 -8.83 19.69 -1.34
C SER A 157 -8.05 19.46 -2.64
N ASP A 158 -6.86 18.84 -2.52
CA ASP A 158 -6.04 18.35 -3.64
C ASP A 158 -6.63 17.08 -4.32
N GLY A 159 -7.72 16.56 -3.76
CA GLY A 159 -8.43 15.39 -4.27
C GLY A 159 -7.71 14.07 -4.01
N LEU A 160 -8.00 13.06 -4.83
CA LEU A 160 -7.33 11.76 -4.76
C LEU A 160 -6.17 11.67 -5.76
N CYS A 161 -5.14 10.91 -5.40
CA CYS A 161 -4.13 10.49 -6.36
C CYS A 161 -4.75 9.45 -7.32
N LEU A 162 -4.16 9.30 -8.51
CA LEU A 162 -4.67 8.37 -9.51
C LEU A 162 -4.84 6.92 -9.00
N PRO A 163 -3.88 6.33 -8.26
CA PRO A 163 -4.07 5.00 -7.66
C PRO A 163 -5.31 4.90 -6.76
N HIS A 164 -5.52 5.86 -5.85
CA HIS A 164 -6.67 5.84 -4.96
C HIS A 164 -7.98 6.16 -5.69
N LEU A 165 -7.96 7.00 -6.73
CA LEU A 165 -9.13 7.15 -7.59
C LEU A 165 -9.50 5.83 -8.27
N ILE A 166 -8.52 5.09 -8.82
CA ILE A 166 -8.76 3.77 -9.43
C ILE A 166 -9.35 2.81 -8.39
N GLY A 167 -8.80 2.78 -7.17
CA GLY A 167 -9.30 1.96 -6.07
C GLY A 167 -10.76 2.26 -5.73
N VAL A 168 -11.08 3.55 -5.54
CA VAL A 168 -12.46 4.01 -5.28
C VAL A 168 -13.40 3.66 -6.42
N VAL A 169 -12.99 3.90 -7.67
CA VAL A 169 -13.80 3.58 -8.86
C VAL A 169 -14.11 2.08 -8.95
N ARG A 170 -13.15 1.21 -8.61
CA ARG A 170 -13.37 -0.25 -8.57
C ARG A 170 -14.32 -0.68 -7.45
N ALA A 171 -14.30 0.02 -6.32
CA ALA A 171 -15.13 -0.32 -5.16
C ALA A 171 -16.61 0.09 -5.33
N ILE A 172 -16.90 1.11 -6.14
CA ILE A 172 -18.26 1.64 -6.33
C ILE A 172 -19.05 0.80 -7.33
N LYS A 173 -20.21 0.30 -6.88
CA LYS A 173 -21.16 -0.42 -7.72
C LYS A 173 -22.29 0.45 -8.27
N ASP A 174 -22.61 1.55 -7.59
CA ASP A 174 -23.69 2.47 -7.97
C ASP A 174 -23.21 3.47 -9.04
N PRO A 175 -23.75 3.43 -10.27
CA PRO A 175 -23.35 4.33 -11.35
C PRO A 175 -23.56 5.81 -11.01
N ALA A 176 -24.60 6.16 -10.24
CA ALA A 176 -24.87 7.55 -9.87
C ALA A 176 -23.78 8.09 -8.93
N ARG A 177 -23.38 7.30 -7.92
CA ARG A 177 -22.26 7.65 -7.02
C ARG A 177 -20.94 7.73 -7.77
N LEU A 178 -20.70 6.81 -8.71
CA LEU A 178 -19.51 6.83 -9.56
C LEU A 178 -19.42 8.12 -10.36
N THR A 179 -20.51 8.53 -11.03
CA THR A 179 -20.56 9.79 -11.78
C THR A 179 -20.25 11.00 -10.90
N VAL A 180 -20.79 11.04 -9.67
CA VAL A 180 -20.51 12.13 -8.73
C VAL A 180 -19.01 12.19 -8.40
N ILE A 181 -18.40 11.06 -8.04
CA ILE A 181 -16.97 10.99 -7.67
C ILE A 181 -16.07 11.40 -8.84
N VAL A 182 -16.33 10.86 -10.03
CA VAL A 182 -15.54 11.17 -11.24
C VAL A 182 -15.63 12.65 -11.59
N ASN A 183 -16.84 13.23 -11.57
CA ASN A 183 -17.03 14.65 -11.90
C ASN A 183 -16.31 15.56 -10.89
N ARG A 184 -16.35 15.22 -9.60
CA ARG A 184 -15.64 15.99 -8.57
C ARG A 184 -14.13 15.94 -8.76
N GLN A 185 -13.58 14.73 -8.91
CA GLN A 185 -12.14 14.57 -9.15
C GLN A 185 -11.68 15.27 -10.43
N LYS A 186 -12.51 15.25 -11.48
CA LYS A 186 -12.24 15.97 -12.73
C LYS A 186 -12.13 17.48 -12.52
N VAL A 187 -13.00 18.08 -11.70
CA VAL A 187 -12.93 19.52 -11.38
C VAL A 187 -11.61 19.84 -10.67
N ILE A 188 -11.24 19.07 -9.66
CA ILE A 188 -10.00 19.25 -8.90
C ILE A 188 -8.77 19.15 -9.82
N TRP A 189 -8.68 18.09 -10.64
CA TRP A 189 -7.55 17.92 -11.55
C TRP A 189 -7.54 18.93 -12.71
N THR A 190 -8.69 19.49 -13.08
CA THR A 190 -8.71 20.59 -14.06
C THR A 190 -8.04 21.85 -13.49
N LYS A 191 -8.30 22.16 -12.22
CA LYS A 191 -7.60 23.24 -11.50
C LYS A 191 -6.11 22.95 -11.38
N MET A 192 -5.74 21.76 -10.91
CA MET A 192 -4.33 21.33 -10.79
C MET A 192 -3.60 21.41 -12.15
N LYS A 193 -4.23 20.96 -13.24
CA LYS A 193 -3.65 21.07 -14.59
C LYS A 193 -3.43 22.52 -15.01
N ALA A 194 -4.34 23.43 -14.67
CA ALA A 194 -4.18 24.85 -14.96
C ALA A 194 -2.98 25.45 -14.18
N GLU A 195 -2.83 25.09 -12.91
CA GLU A 195 -1.68 25.51 -12.08
C GLU A 195 -0.36 24.99 -12.63
N LEU A 196 -0.30 23.71 -13.03
CA LEU A 196 0.87 23.14 -13.72
C LEU A 196 1.16 23.91 -15.03
N GLY A 197 0.13 24.28 -15.79
CA GLY A 197 0.28 25.09 -16.99
C GLY A 197 0.90 26.47 -16.72
N LEU A 198 0.48 27.14 -15.63
CA LEU A 198 1.08 28.41 -15.21
C LEU A 198 2.55 28.24 -14.81
N TYR A 199 2.89 27.17 -14.10
CA TYR A 199 4.28 26.85 -13.77
C TYR A 199 5.12 26.61 -15.03
N ILE A 200 4.63 25.80 -15.96
CA ILE A 200 5.30 25.55 -17.25
C ILE A 200 5.50 26.85 -18.02
N LEU A 201 4.51 27.75 -18.08
CA LEU A 201 4.67 29.04 -18.75
C LEU A 201 5.72 29.93 -18.07
N ARG A 202 5.74 29.94 -16.74
CA ARG A 202 6.67 30.76 -15.95
C ARG A 202 8.12 30.31 -16.10
N TYR A 203 8.38 29.01 -16.11
CA TYR A 203 9.74 28.45 -16.10
C TYR A 203 10.18 27.91 -17.47
N GLY A 204 9.26 27.52 -18.34
CA GLY A 204 9.56 27.08 -19.70
C GLY A 204 9.95 28.21 -20.65
N ALA A 205 9.56 29.46 -20.35
CA ALA A 205 10.05 30.65 -21.05
C ALA A 205 11.47 31.05 -20.59
N SER A 206 11.93 30.54 -19.45
CA SER A 206 13.25 30.77 -18.88
C SER A 206 14.21 29.64 -19.23
N GLY A 207 14.34 29.31 -20.52
CA GLY A 207 15.35 28.36 -21.01
C GLY A 207 16.74 28.78 -20.56
N ASN A 208 17.12 28.35 -19.36
CA ASN A 208 18.45 28.40 -18.80
C ASN A 208 18.82 26.96 -18.52
N ASP A 209 19.79 26.49 -19.30
CA ASP A 209 20.69 25.38 -18.98
C ASP A 209 21.43 25.67 -17.66
N GLU A 210 20.72 25.66 -16.54
CA GLU A 210 21.34 25.41 -15.25
C GLU A 210 20.87 24.05 -14.80
N ALA A 211 21.77 23.08 -15.01
CA ALA A 211 21.67 21.74 -14.47
C ALA A 211 21.28 21.84 -12.99
N MET A 212 20.13 21.26 -12.64
CA MET A 212 19.82 20.95 -11.25
C MET A 212 20.79 19.85 -10.78
N GLY A 213 21.95 20.26 -10.27
CA GLY A 213 22.62 19.59 -9.15
C GLY A 213 22.05 20.15 -7.83
N ASP A 214 21.95 19.42 -6.74
CA ASP A 214 22.59 18.16 -6.34
C ASP A 214 21.59 17.05 -5.98
#